data_AF-A0A0U5AGB0-F1
#
_entry.id   AF-A0A0U5AGB0-F1
#
_cell.length_a   1.000
_cell.length_b   1.000
_cell.length_c   1.000
_cell.angle_alpha   90.00
_cell.angle_beta   90.00
_cell.angle_gamma   90.00
#
_symmetry.space_group_name_H-M   'P 1'
#
loop_
_entity.id
_entity.type
_entity.pdbx_description
1 polymer ?
#
loop_
_entity_poly.entity_id
_entity_poly.type
_entity_poly.pdbx_seq_one_letter_code
_entity_poly.pdbx_strand_id
1 'polypeptide(L)'
;MPITTRYTVENWRTGEMAIRSIPDEVLSLSFEEVLEISFGRFRSVDLNPVELLFACTFLHNGWRVVRTPMNRNHPIAESNTVAIERATGVEDALFGSGVPDLFLWDTDGRHRFVEVKASEDSLNENQREWAETYDWELDIAQLAHADESLSDEEIMERNRLT
;
A
#
# COMPACT_ATOMS: atom_id res chain seq x y z
N MET A 1 -15.65 7.86 -16.10
CA MET A 1 -15.81 7.85 -14.63
C MET A 1 -14.98 9.00 -14.09
N PRO A 2 -15.48 9.79 -13.13
CA PRO A 2 -14.61 10.69 -12.36
C PRO A 2 -13.49 9.84 -11.75
N ILE A 3 -12.25 10.29 -11.91
CA ILE A 3 -11.09 9.62 -11.32
C ILE A 3 -10.97 10.18 -9.90
N THR A 4 -11.04 9.31 -8.89
CA THR A 4 -10.72 9.71 -7.52
C THR A 4 -9.32 10.30 -7.51
N THR A 5 -9.19 11.54 -7.03
CA THR A 5 -7.90 12.23 -6.86
C THR A 5 -7.46 12.28 -5.40
N ARG A 6 -8.24 11.75 -4.46
CA ARG A 6 -7.98 11.81 -3.02
C ARG A 6 -7.87 10.42 -2.41
N TYR A 7 -7.11 10.30 -1.32
CA TYR A 7 -6.98 9.08 -0.56
C TYR A 7 -6.70 9.38 0.91
N THR A 8 -6.99 8.42 1.79
CA THR A 8 -6.63 8.47 3.20
C THR A 8 -5.48 7.53 3.48
N VAL A 9 -4.64 7.91 4.43
CA VAL A 9 -3.66 7.04 5.07
C VAL A 9 -3.92 7.08 6.56
N GLU A 10 -4.23 5.92 7.14
CA GLU A 10 -4.44 5.76 8.58
C GLU A 10 -3.30 4.95 9.17
N ASN A 11 -2.70 5.45 10.25
CA ASN A 11 -1.77 4.66 11.04
C ASN A 11 -2.56 3.69 11.94
N TRP A 12 -2.41 2.40 11.69
CA TRP A 12 -3.19 1.34 12.38
C TRP A 12 -3.14 1.44 13.91
N ARG A 13 -1.97 1.78 14.48
CA ARG A 13 -1.78 1.77 15.93
C ARG A 13 -2.40 2.99 16.61
N THR A 14 -2.22 4.16 16.02
CA THR A 14 -2.62 5.43 16.64
C THR A 14 -4.02 5.86 16.21
N GLY A 15 -4.55 5.32 15.12
CA GLY A 15 -5.77 5.79 14.46
C GLY A 15 -5.61 7.19 13.86
N GLU A 16 -4.39 7.73 13.80
CA GLU A 16 -4.14 9.01 13.15
C GLU A 16 -4.34 8.85 11.65
N MET A 17 -5.25 9.65 11.09
CA MET A 17 -5.60 9.62 9.68
C MET A 17 -5.28 10.94 9.01
N ALA A 18 -4.68 10.87 7.82
CA ALA A 18 -4.44 12.01 6.95
C ALA A 18 -5.09 11.80 5.59
N ILE A 19 -5.80 12.83 5.11
CA ILE A 19 -6.25 12.90 3.72
C ILE A 19 -5.15 13.51 2.84
N ARG A 20 -5.01 12.96 1.63
CA ARG A 20 -3.99 13.35 0.65
C ARG A 20 -4.58 13.34 -0.76
N SER A 21 -3.87 13.97 -1.68
CA SER A 21 -4.19 13.93 -3.10
C SER A 21 -3.20 13.06 -3.87
N ILE A 22 -3.70 12.36 -4.88
CA ILE A 22 -2.90 11.64 -5.85
C ILE A 22 -2.20 12.68 -6.74
N PRO A 23 -0.88 12.58 -6.95
CA PRO A 23 -0.14 13.51 -7.81
C PRO A 23 -0.66 13.50 -9.25
N ASP A 24 -0.74 14.68 -9.87
CA ASP A 24 -1.19 14.83 -11.26
C ASP A 24 -0.34 13.99 -12.23
N GLU A 25 0.97 13.87 -11.95
CA GLU A 25 1.89 13.04 -12.72
C GLU A 25 1.48 11.58 -12.72
N VAL A 26 0.98 11.06 -11.58
CA VAL A 26 0.49 9.69 -11.47
C VAL A 26 -0.84 9.53 -12.21
N LEU A 27 -1.75 10.50 -12.09
CA LEU A 27 -3.03 10.51 -12.81
C LEU A 27 -2.85 10.60 -14.33
N SER A 28 -1.74 11.18 -14.79
CA SER A 28 -1.42 11.39 -16.20
C SER A 28 -0.70 10.22 -16.88
N LEU A 29 -0.35 9.16 -16.12
CA LEU A 29 0.35 8.00 -16.68
C LEU A 29 -0.46 7.34 -17.80
N SER A 30 0.20 7.10 -18.93
CA SER A 30 -0.36 6.32 -20.01
C SER A 30 -0.39 4.83 -19.67
N PHE A 31 -1.23 4.06 -20.39
CA PHE A 31 -1.29 2.60 -20.21
C PHE A 31 0.09 1.93 -20.39
N GLU A 32 0.90 2.39 -21.34
CA GLU A 32 2.24 1.86 -21.57
C GLU A 32 3.18 2.11 -20.39
N GLU A 33 3.19 3.32 -19.83
CA GLU A 33 3.99 3.66 -18.64
C GLU A 33 3.53 2.86 -17.41
N VAL A 34 2.21 2.65 -17.27
CA VAL A 34 1.64 1.80 -16.21
C VAL A 34 2.14 0.36 -16.35
N LEU A 35 2.16 -0.20 -17.56
CA LEU A 35 2.71 -1.53 -17.80
C LEU A 35 4.22 -1.58 -17.52
N GLU A 36 5.00 -0.59 -17.96
CA GLU A 36 6.44 -0.54 -17.72
C GLU A 36 6.76 -0.52 -16.21
N ILE A 37 6.00 0.26 -15.43
CA ILE A 37 6.15 0.30 -13.98
C ILE A 37 5.78 -1.06 -13.37
N SER A 38 4.64 -1.64 -13.76
CA SER A 38 4.15 -2.92 -13.22
C SER A 38 5.13 -4.08 -13.51
N PHE A 39 5.50 -4.27 -14.77
CA PHE A 39 6.39 -5.36 -15.20
C PHE A 39 7.86 -5.09 -14.88
N GLY A 40 8.34 -3.87 -15.13
CA GLY A 40 9.76 -3.52 -15.03
C GLY A 40 10.21 -3.25 -13.61
N ARG A 41 9.43 -2.47 -12.84
CA ARG A 41 9.80 -2.06 -11.47
C ARG A 41 9.26 -3.02 -10.42
N PHE A 42 7.98 -3.36 -10.50
CA PHE A 42 7.36 -4.24 -9.49
C PHE A 42 7.50 -5.73 -9.81
N ARG A 43 7.85 -6.07 -11.06
CA ARG A 43 7.97 -7.45 -11.54
C ARG A 43 6.73 -8.29 -11.20
N SER A 44 5.56 -7.66 -11.25
CA SER A 44 4.28 -8.27 -10.89
C SER A 44 3.26 -7.94 -11.96
N VAL A 45 2.49 -8.95 -12.37
CA VAL A 45 1.40 -8.81 -13.35
C VAL A 45 0.04 -8.78 -12.67
N ASP A 46 0.01 -9.11 -11.39
CA ASP A 46 -1.20 -9.32 -10.59
C ASP A 46 -1.50 -8.13 -9.68
N LEU A 47 -0.82 -6.99 -9.83
CA LEU A 47 -1.16 -5.79 -9.07
C LEU A 47 -2.55 -5.35 -9.52
N ASN A 48 -3.48 -5.31 -8.57
CA ASN A 48 -4.78 -4.76 -8.88
C ASN A 48 -4.63 -3.24 -9.16
N PRO A 49 -5.54 -2.61 -9.91
CA PRO A 49 -5.40 -1.21 -10.29
C PRO A 49 -5.23 -0.24 -9.12
N VAL A 50 -5.80 -0.55 -7.94
CA VAL A 50 -5.70 0.27 -6.73
C VAL A 50 -4.32 0.14 -6.09
N GLU A 51 -3.82 -1.08 -5.94
CA GLU A 51 -2.44 -1.33 -5.48
C GLU A 51 -1.42 -0.64 -6.39
N LEU A 52 -1.61 -0.72 -7.71
CA LEU A 52 -0.71 -0.10 -8.68
C LEU A 52 -0.72 1.43 -8.58
N LEU A 53 -1.90 2.03 -8.40
CA LEU A 53 -2.07 3.47 -8.19
C LEU A 53 -1.34 3.95 -6.93
N PHE A 54 -1.50 3.22 -5.81
CA PHE A 54 -0.78 3.53 -4.58
C PHE A 54 0.72 3.33 -4.72
N ALA A 55 1.17 2.26 -5.37
CA ALA A 55 2.58 2.00 -5.59
C ALA A 55 3.24 3.13 -6.41
N CYS A 56 2.57 3.61 -7.48
CA CYS A 56 3.01 4.78 -8.24
C CYS A 56 3.03 6.06 -7.40
N THR A 57 2.01 6.27 -6.55
CA THR A 57 1.92 7.43 -5.64
C THR A 57 3.07 7.43 -4.62
N PHE A 58 3.38 6.28 -4.00
CA PHE A 58 4.47 6.18 -3.05
C PHE A 58 5.85 6.34 -3.72
N LEU A 59 6.03 5.78 -4.92
CA LEU A 59 7.24 6.01 -5.73
C LEU A 59 7.45 7.50 -6.03
N HIS A 60 6.39 8.20 -6.44
CA HIS A 60 6.44 9.65 -6.68
C HIS A 60 6.86 10.42 -5.42
N ASN A 61 6.38 9.99 -4.25
CA ASN A 61 6.73 10.57 -2.95
C ASN A 61 8.12 10.15 -2.43
N GLY A 62 8.95 9.52 -3.26
CA GLY A 62 10.34 9.18 -2.93
C GLY A 62 10.52 7.87 -2.18
N TRP A 63 9.45 7.10 -1.95
CA TRP A 63 9.56 5.76 -1.39
C TRP A 63 10.07 4.79 -2.44
N ARG A 64 10.84 3.80 -1.99
CA ARG A 64 11.01 2.55 -2.73
C ARG A 64 9.87 1.63 -2.32
N VAL A 65 9.31 0.94 -3.29
CA VAL A 65 8.08 0.17 -3.12
C VAL A 65 8.30 -1.23 -3.66
N VAL A 66 8.01 -2.24 -2.85
CA VAL A 66 7.89 -3.63 -3.31
C VAL A 66 6.55 -4.19 -2.87
N ARG A 67 5.97 -5.03 -3.72
CA ARG A 67 4.83 -5.85 -3.31
C ARG A 67 5.33 -6.96 -2.40
N THR A 68 4.65 -7.18 -1.28
CA THR A 68 4.95 -8.31 -0.41
C THR A 68 4.61 -9.63 -1.10
N PRO A 69 5.40 -10.70 -0.87
CA PRO A 69 5.23 -11.96 -1.58
C PRO A 69 4.10 -12.80 -0.97
N MET A 70 3.06 -13.09 -1.77
CA MET A 70 2.00 -14.04 -1.37
C MET A 70 2.41 -15.52 -1.48
N ASN A 71 3.41 -15.85 -2.32
CA ASN A 71 3.89 -17.23 -2.51
C ASN A 71 5.39 -17.24 -2.85
N ARG A 72 6.21 -17.80 -1.97
CA ARG A 72 7.68 -17.80 -2.09
C ARG A 72 8.24 -18.73 -3.16
N ASN A 73 7.42 -19.62 -3.72
CA ASN A 73 7.88 -20.57 -4.75
C ASN A 73 8.21 -19.90 -6.10
N HIS A 74 8.00 -18.59 -6.21
CA HIS A 74 8.36 -17.79 -7.38
C HIS A 74 9.70 -17.05 -7.14
N PRO A 75 10.70 -17.10 -8.04
CA PRO A 75 12.02 -16.50 -7.81
C PRO A 75 12.01 -14.99 -7.49
N ILE A 76 11.03 -14.26 -8.02
CA ILE A 76 10.84 -12.82 -7.72
C ILE A 76 10.35 -12.63 -6.28
N ALA A 77 9.48 -13.52 -5.81
CA ALA A 77 8.98 -13.49 -4.43
C ALA A 77 10.12 -13.75 -3.44
N GLU A 78 11.03 -14.69 -3.75
CA GLU A 78 12.24 -14.95 -2.96
C GLU A 78 13.14 -13.70 -2.83
N SER A 79 13.35 -12.98 -3.94
CA SER A 79 14.15 -11.75 -3.92
C SER A 79 13.52 -10.63 -3.08
N ASN A 80 12.19 -10.46 -3.17
CA ASN A 80 11.47 -9.48 -2.35
C ASN A 80 11.50 -9.85 -0.87
N THR A 81 11.32 -11.15 -0.54
CA THR A 81 11.44 -11.65 0.83
C THR A 81 12.79 -11.28 1.43
N VAL A 82 13.90 -11.59 0.75
CA VAL A 82 15.25 -11.30 1.26
C VAL A 82 15.47 -9.81 1.47
N ALA A 83 14.94 -8.96 0.59
CA ALA A 83 15.04 -7.51 0.73
C ALA A 83 14.30 -7.00 1.98
N ILE A 84 13.08 -7.48 2.20
CA ILE A 84 12.25 -7.08 3.34
C ILE A 84 12.86 -7.63 4.64
N GLU A 85 13.24 -8.91 4.67
CA GLU A 85 13.90 -9.53 5.83
C GLU A 85 15.17 -8.78 6.24
N ARG A 86 15.99 -8.34 5.29
CA ARG A 86 17.17 -7.53 5.60
C ARG A 86 16.84 -6.16 6.18
N ALA A 87 15.70 -5.59 5.79
CA ALA A 87 15.26 -4.30 6.28
C ALA A 87 14.60 -4.39 7.67
N THR A 88 13.88 -5.48 7.95
CA THR A 88 13.06 -5.62 9.18
C THR A 88 13.61 -6.60 10.20
N GLY A 89 14.48 -7.53 9.79
CA GLY A 89 15.09 -8.55 10.64
C GLY A 89 14.19 -9.73 11.01
N VAL A 90 12.99 -9.87 10.42
CA VAL A 90 12.04 -10.94 10.79
C VAL A 90 11.51 -11.65 9.54
N GLU A 91 12.04 -12.85 9.29
CA GLU A 91 11.66 -13.69 8.15
C GLU A 91 10.21 -14.20 8.29
N ASP A 92 9.79 -14.51 9.52
CA ASP A 92 8.51 -15.13 9.89
C ASP A 92 7.30 -14.26 9.52
N ALA A 93 7.44 -12.93 9.57
CA ALA A 93 6.39 -11.98 9.25
C ALA A 93 5.96 -12.00 7.78
N LEU A 94 6.75 -12.63 6.92
CA LEU A 94 6.45 -12.76 5.50
C LEU A 94 5.92 -14.16 5.16
N PHE A 95 5.51 -14.94 6.18
CA PHE A 95 4.84 -16.22 6.01
C PHE A 95 3.49 -16.19 6.73
N GLY A 96 2.40 -16.16 5.95
CA GLY A 96 1.07 -16.29 6.52
C GLY A 96 -0.01 -15.59 5.72
N SER A 97 -1.25 -15.82 6.12
CA SER A 97 -2.37 -14.97 5.72
C SER A 97 -2.26 -13.63 6.44
N GLY A 98 -2.54 -12.53 5.75
CA GLY A 98 -2.61 -11.20 6.36
C GLY A 98 -1.36 -10.33 6.27
N VAL A 99 -0.32 -10.77 5.54
CA VAL A 99 0.82 -9.91 5.19
C VAL A 99 0.31 -8.70 4.38
N PRO A 100 0.65 -7.46 4.74
CA PRO A 100 0.18 -6.26 4.04
C PRO A 100 0.67 -6.19 2.60
N ASP A 101 -0.10 -5.60 1.69
CA ASP A 101 0.17 -5.62 0.24
C ASP A 101 1.54 -5.07 -0.18
N LEU A 102 1.98 -3.98 0.45
CA LEU A 102 3.19 -3.25 0.07
C LEU A 102 4.15 -3.10 1.24
N PHE A 103 5.44 -3.17 0.93
CA PHE A 103 6.52 -2.73 1.81
C PHE A 103 7.20 -1.51 1.19
N LEU A 104 7.29 -0.45 1.99
CA LEU A 104 7.92 0.81 1.60
C LEU A 104 9.19 1.02 2.41
N TRP A 105 10.23 1.56 1.78
CA TRP A 105 11.41 2.05 2.49
C TRP A 105 12.05 3.23 1.77
N ASP A 106 12.83 4.03 2.51
CA ASP A 106 13.56 5.15 1.96
C ASP A 106 15.08 5.01 2.14
N THR A 107 15.82 6.04 1.72
CA THR A 107 17.30 6.09 1.85
C THR A 107 17.77 6.31 3.28
N ASP A 108 16.90 6.80 4.16
CA ASP A 108 17.19 7.06 5.57
C ASP A 108 16.95 5.80 6.43
N GLY A 109 16.53 4.70 5.80
CA GLY A 109 16.27 3.42 6.45
C GLY A 109 14.91 3.34 7.13
N ARG A 110 14.03 4.35 6.96
CA ARG A 110 12.66 4.25 7.42
C ARG A 110 11.92 3.24 6.58
N HIS A 111 11.08 2.45 7.22
CA HIS A 111 10.27 1.44 6.54
C HIS A 111 8.87 1.39 7.12
N ARG A 112 7.91 1.01 6.28
CA ARG A 112 6.52 0.79 6.67
C ARG A 112 5.87 -0.27 5.80
N PHE A 113 4.89 -0.94 6.36
CA PHE A 113 4.00 -1.78 5.60
C PHE A 113 2.74 -1.00 5.28
N VAL A 114 2.18 -1.23 4.11
CA VAL A 114 0.93 -0.62 3.68
C VAL A 114 -0.02 -1.70 3.23
N GLU A 115 -1.16 -1.76 3.91
CA GLU A 115 -2.33 -2.48 3.42
C GLU A 115 -3.14 -1.54 2.51
N VAL A 116 -3.46 -2.00 1.31
CA VAL A 116 -4.25 -1.25 0.34
C VAL A 116 -5.68 -1.76 0.38
N LYS A 117 -6.64 -0.86 0.65
CA LYS A 117 -8.07 -1.21 0.61
C LYS A 117 -8.78 -0.46 -0.51
N ALA A 118 -9.62 -1.18 -1.24
CA ALA A 118 -10.75 -0.54 -1.89
C ALA A 118 -11.70 -0.03 -0.79
N SER A 119 -12.27 1.15 -0.96
CA SER A 119 -13.04 1.88 0.06
C SER A 119 -13.95 1.02 0.93
N GLU A 120 -14.03 1.33 2.23
CA GLU A 120 -14.87 0.68 3.28
C GLU A 120 -14.38 -0.67 3.83
N ASP A 121 -13.34 -1.27 3.25
CA ASP A 121 -12.80 -2.52 3.81
C ASP A 121 -11.90 -2.24 5.03
N SER A 122 -12.25 -2.83 6.17
CA SER A 122 -11.39 -2.87 7.36
C SER A 122 -10.35 -3.99 7.28
N LEU A 123 -9.34 -3.96 8.14
CA LEU A 123 -8.43 -5.10 8.29
C LEU A 123 -9.22 -6.34 8.71
N ASN A 124 -9.03 -7.44 7.98
CA ASN A 124 -9.54 -8.74 8.39
C ASN A 124 -8.75 -9.28 9.60
N GLU A 125 -9.29 -10.31 10.27
CA GLU A 125 -8.70 -10.88 11.49
C GLU A 125 -7.21 -11.22 11.34
N ASN A 126 -6.83 -11.91 10.26
CA ASN A 126 -5.43 -12.27 10.00
C ASN A 126 -4.51 -11.05 9.83
N GLN A 127 -5.01 -9.97 9.21
CA GLN A 127 -4.26 -8.72 9.06
C GLN A 127 -4.09 -7.99 10.38
N ARG A 128 -5.13 -8.02 11.23
CA ARG A 128 -5.05 -7.47 12.59
C ARG A 128 -4.05 -8.27 13.43
N GLU A 129 -4.13 -9.60 13.41
CA GLU A 129 -3.19 -10.48 14.10
C GLU A 129 -1.75 -10.24 13.62
N TRP A 130 -1.54 -10.09 12.31
CA TRP A 130 -0.24 -9.76 11.76
C TRP A 130 0.27 -8.41 12.30
N ALA A 131 -0.58 -7.38 12.27
CA ALA A 131 -0.22 -6.04 12.73
C ALA A 131 0.12 -6.01 14.23
N GLU A 132 -0.64 -6.75 15.05
CA GLU A 132 -0.42 -6.89 16.50
C GLU A 132 0.85 -7.69 16.82
N THR A 133 1.14 -8.73 16.03
CA THR A 133 2.29 -9.62 16.28
C THR A 133 3.62 -8.93 16.01
N TYR A 134 3.70 -8.19 14.90
CA TYR A 134 4.99 -7.67 14.41
C TYR A 134 5.23 -6.21 14.83
N ASP A 135 4.24 -5.52 15.40
CA ASP A 135 4.37 -4.18 15.99
C ASP A 135 5.09 -3.18 15.07
N TRP A 136 4.92 -3.30 13.75
CA TRP A 136 5.56 -2.42 12.76
C TRP A 136 4.70 -1.21 12.43
N GLU A 137 5.30 -0.21 11.77
CA GLU A 137 4.56 0.89 11.14
C GLU A 137 3.68 0.29 10.02
N LEU A 138 2.43 -0.06 10.36
CA LEU A 138 1.40 -0.41 9.41
C LEU A 138 0.52 0.81 9.15
N ASP A 139 0.52 1.23 7.90
CA ASP A 139 -0.41 2.20 7.38
C ASP A 139 -1.49 1.50 6.55
N ILE A 140 -2.70 2.05 6.56
CA ILE A 140 -3.82 1.59 5.73
C ILE A 140 -4.14 2.68 4.72
N ALA A 141 -3.93 2.38 3.45
CA ALA A 141 -4.14 3.31 2.36
C ALA A 141 -5.46 2.98 1.64
N GLN A 142 -6.36 3.97 1.58
CA GLN A 142 -7.70 3.77 1.01
C GLN A 142 -8.04 4.90 0.04
N LEU A 143 -8.55 4.54 -1.13
CA LEU A 143 -9.06 5.55 -2.07
C LEU A 143 -10.27 6.26 -1.45
N ALA A 144 -10.32 7.59 -1.62
CA ALA A 144 -11.55 8.30 -1.38
C ALA A 144 -12.59 7.88 -2.42
N HIS A 145 -13.86 8.06 -2.07
CA HIS A 145 -14.93 7.79 -3.03
C HIS A 145 -14.79 8.66 -4.28
N ALA A 146 -15.19 8.13 -5.43
CA ALA A 146 -15.15 8.84 -6.71
C ALA A 146 -16.16 10.00 -6.82
N ASP A 147 -16.88 10.29 -5.73
CA ASP A 147 -17.82 11.40 -5.66
C ASP A 147 -17.11 12.65 -5.14
N GLU A 148 -16.85 13.58 -6.05
CA GLU A 148 -16.21 14.87 -5.76
C GLU A 148 -17.07 15.76 -4.85
N SER A 149 -18.35 15.43 -4.63
CA SER A 149 -19.22 16.20 -3.73
C SER A 149 -18.93 15.98 -2.25
N LEU A 150 -18.20 14.91 -1.89
CA LEU A 150 -17.82 14.67 -0.50
C LEU A 150 -16.70 15.61 -0.05
N SER A 151 -16.94 16.28 1.08
CA SER A 151 -15.94 17.04 1.81
C SER A 151 -14.86 16.12 2.40
N ASP A 152 -13.71 16.70 2.73
CA ASP A 152 -12.61 15.96 3.36
C ASP A 152 -13.01 15.38 4.73
N GLU A 153 -13.87 16.09 5.47
CA GLU A 153 -14.42 15.64 6.76
C GLU A 153 -15.29 14.38 6.59
N GLU A 154 -16.18 14.36 5.59
CA GLU A 154 -17.02 13.19 5.28
C GLU A 154 -16.19 11.99 4.81
N ILE A 155 -15.12 12.22 4.04
CA ILE A 155 -14.21 11.16 3.61
C ILE A 155 -13.47 10.57 4.82
N MET A 156 -12.95 11.42 5.70
CA MET A 156 -12.26 10.97 6.91
C MET A 156 -13.19 10.21 7.87
N GLU A 157 -14.43 10.68 8.08
CA GLU A 157 -15.39 9.99 8.94
C GLU A 157 -15.75 8.61 8.38
N ARG A 158 -15.98 8.51 7.08
CA ARG A 158 -16.32 7.23 6.42
C ARG A 158 -15.16 6.24 6.43
N ASN A 159 -13.97 6.68 6.08
CA ASN A 159 -12.81 5.79 5.95
C ASN A 159 -12.22 5.39 7.30
N ARG A 160 -12.64 6.04 8.40
CA ARG A 160 -12.18 5.68 9.75
C ARG A 160 -12.53 4.22 10.04
N LEU A 161 -11.51 3.40 10.18
CA LEU A 161 -11.68 1.98 10.48
C LEU A 161 -11.99 1.84 11.98
N THR A 162 -13.17 1.31 12.29
CA THR A 162 -13.56 0.93 13.66
C THR A 162 -12.94 -0.40 14.11
#